data_AF-X1VMG2-F1
#
_entry.id   AF-X1VMG2-F1
#
_cell.length_a   1.000
_cell.length_b   1.000
_cell.length_c   1.000
_cell.angle_alpha   90.00
_cell.angle_beta   90.00
_cell.angle_gamma   90.00
#
_symmetry.space_group_name_H-M   'P 1'
#
loop_
_entity.id
_entity.type
_entity.pdbx_description
1 polymer ?
#
loop_
_entity_poly.entity_id
_entity_poly.type
_entity_poly.pdbx_seq_one_letter_code
_entity_poly.pdbx_strand_id
1 'polypeptide(L)'
;ITLTQDFWGVTLPNDLATSSSRSPSLFAYNAALVLLDARVLFSTAKVAELLDPAVQASRSAAERHHLFPKGYLASLGITRTRDTNQIANYAYVEWADNMDISDQTPADYLPRLKKRFSETEFNRMNHYHALPENWEHMEYRAFLERRRELMAQIIH
;
A
#
# COMPACT_ATOMS: atom_id res chain seq x y z
N ILE A 1 23.21 9.68 -14.91
CA ILE A 1 21.91 10.39 -14.99
C ILE A 1 21.68 11.01 -13.62
N THR A 2 21.41 12.31 -13.55
CA THR A 2 21.06 12.99 -12.29
C THR A 2 19.54 13.12 -12.23
N LEU A 3 18.91 12.60 -11.18
CA LEU A 3 17.47 12.75 -10.94
C LEU A 3 17.22 14.07 -10.21
N THR A 4 16.35 14.92 -10.74
CA THR A 4 16.04 16.25 -10.20
C THR A 4 14.93 16.18 -9.15
N GLN A 5 14.71 17.27 -8.41
CA GLN A 5 13.55 17.38 -7.51
C GLN A 5 12.22 17.24 -8.28
N ASP A 6 12.14 17.73 -9.51
CA ASP A 6 10.94 17.55 -10.35
C ASP A 6 10.67 16.09 -10.70
N PHE A 7 11.72 15.28 -10.87
CA PHE A 7 11.53 13.85 -11.08
C PHE A 7 10.84 13.21 -9.86
N TRP A 8 11.33 13.50 -8.65
CA TRP A 8 10.80 12.92 -7.41
C TRP A 8 9.44 13.50 -7.01
N GLY A 9 9.23 14.80 -7.20
CA GLY A 9 8.01 15.49 -6.79
C GLY A 9 6.88 15.46 -7.82
N VAL A 10 7.17 15.21 -9.11
CA VAL A 10 6.18 15.28 -10.19
C VAL A 10 6.19 14.03 -11.05
N THR A 11 7.33 13.66 -11.64
CA THR A 11 7.37 12.54 -12.60
C THR A 11 7.03 11.20 -11.94
N LEU A 12 7.69 10.85 -10.83
CA LEU A 12 7.48 9.57 -10.18
C LEU A 12 6.07 9.41 -9.58
N PRO A 13 5.48 10.41 -8.88
CA PRO A 13 4.09 10.34 -8.47
C PRO A 13 3.12 10.13 -9.64
N ASN A 14 3.38 10.76 -10.80
CA ASN A 14 2.58 10.54 -12.01
C ASN A 14 2.78 9.13 -12.59
N ASP A 15 3.99 8.60 -12.59
CA ASP A 15 4.26 7.22 -13.05
C ASP A 15 3.62 6.17 -12.12
N LEU A 16 3.41 6.51 -10.85
CA LEU A 16 2.65 5.70 -9.89
C LEU A 16 1.12 5.82 -10.09
N ALA A 17 0.62 6.77 -10.90
CA ALA A 17 -0.80 6.97 -11.19
C ALA A 17 -1.33 6.02 -12.28
N THR A 18 -1.09 4.73 -12.11
CA THR A 18 -1.49 3.69 -13.07
C THR A 18 -2.18 2.51 -12.38
N SER A 19 -2.98 1.78 -13.15
CA SER A 19 -3.57 0.51 -12.74
C SER A 19 -2.79 -0.72 -13.19
N SER A 20 -1.61 -0.53 -13.77
CA SER A 20 -0.78 -1.66 -14.23
C SER A 20 -0.33 -2.51 -13.04
N SER A 21 -0.49 -3.82 -13.16
CA SER A 21 0.02 -4.78 -12.18
C SER A 21 1.55 -4.93 -12.25
N ARG A 22 2.17 -4.44 -13.33
CA ARG A 22 3.62 -4.44 -13.57
C ARG A 22 4.04 -3.06 -14.08
N SER A 23 4.75 -2.29 -13.27
CA SER A 23 5.34 -1.02 -13.68
C SER A 23 6.71 -0.82 -13.01
N PRO A 24 7.64 -0.11 -13.66
CA PRO A 24 8.93 0.22 -13.05
C PRO A 24 8.78 0.91 -11.69
N SER A 25 7.85 1.86 -11.56
CA SER A 25 7.62 2.60 -10.32
C SER A 25 7.06 1.73 -9.19
N LEU A 26 6.21 0.73 -9.50
CA LEU A 26 5.77 -0.27 -8.51
C LEU A 26 6.95 -1.13 -8.03
N PHE A 27 7.81 -1.56 -8.96
CA PHE A 27 8.99 -2.35 -8.59
C PHE A 27 9.98 -1.54 -7.76
N ALA A 28 10.19 -0.26 -8.10
CA ALA A 28 11.01 0.65 -7.30
C ALA A 28 10.46 0.80 -5.88
N TYR A 29 9.14 0.99 -5.73
CA TYR A 29 8.50 1.06 -4.41
C TYR A 29 8.67 -0.22 -3.60
N ASN A 30 8.43 -1.38 -4.21
CA ASN A 30 8.61 -2.67 -3.53
C ASN A 30 10.09 -2.91 -3.14
N ALA A 31 11.03 -2.54 -4.01
CA ALA A 31 12.45 -2.64 -3.71
C ALA A 31 12.85 -1.73 -2.55
N ALA A 32 12.31 -0.52 -2.47
CA ALA A 32 12.54 0.39 -1.34
C ALA A 32 12.04 -0.22 -0.02
N LEU A 33 10.83 -0.81 -0.01
CA LEU A 33 10.33 -1.52 1.17
C LEU A 33 11.25 -2.67 1.61
N VAL A 34 11.84 -3.41 0.67
CA VAL A 34 12.82 -4.47 0.97
C VAL A 34 14.10 -3.88 1.57
N LEU A 35 14.66 -2.83 0.95
CA LEU A 35 15.89 -2.18 1.42
C LEU A 35 15.73 -1.54 2.80
N LEU A 36 14.55 -1.00 3.09
CA LEU A 36 14.20 -0.42 4.38
C LEU A 36 13.83 -1.47 5.45
N ASP A 37 13.94 -2.76 5.11
CA ASP A 37 13.57 -3.88 5.98
C ASP A 37 12.13 -3.79 6.50
N ALA A 38 11.22 -3.25 5.68
CA ALA A 38 9.85 -3.01 6.05
C ALA A 38 9.07 -4.32 6.24
N ARG A 39 8.15 -4.32 7.21
CA ARG A 39 7.19 -5.40 7.43
C ARG A 39 6.03 -5.31 6.45
N VAL A 40 5.42 -6.45 6.11
CA VAL A 40 4.12 -6.51 5.43
C VAL A 40 3.08 -5.74 6.25
N LEU A 41 2.13 -5.06 5.60
CA LEU A 41 1.18 -4.20 6.30
C LEU A 41 0.35 -5.04 7.28
N PHE A 42 0.33 -4.58 8.53
CA PHE A 42 -0.28 -5.24 9.68
C PHE A 42 0.25 -6.63 10.03
N SER A 43 1.49 -6.94 9.65
CA SER A 43 2.16 -8.21 9.94
C SER A 43 3.49 -8.00 10.67
N THR A 44 4.02 -9.08 11.26
CA THR A 44 5.40 -9.16 11.75
C THR A 44 6.39 -9.64 10.68
N ALA A 45 5.90 -10.24 9.59
CA ALA A 45 6.71 -10.74 8.48
C ALA A 45 7.29 -9.60 7.64
N LYS A 46 8.45 -9.84 7.02
CA LYS A 46 9.14 -8.85 6.17
C LYS A 46 8.62 -8.90 4.74
N VAL A 47 8.61 -7.76 4.05
CA VAL A 47 8.29 -7.70 2.61
C VAL A 47 9.27 -8.56 1.79
N ALA A 48 10.54 -8.63 2.21
CA ALA A 48 11.55 -9.48 1.57
C ALA A 48 11.16 -10.97 1.57
N GLU A 49 10.61 -11.48 2.66
CA GLU A 49 10.19 -12.89 2.79
C GLU A 49 9.02 -13.22 1.86
N LEU A 50 8.14 -12.26 1.60
CA LEU A 50 7.03 -12.42 0.66
C LEU A 50 7.53 -12.51 -0.80
N LEU A 51 8.55 -11.75 -1.14
CA LEU A 51 9.07 -11.67 -2.50
C LEU A 51 10.10 -12.77 -2.80
N ASP A 52 10.49 -13.57 -1.80
CA ASP A 52 11.40 -14.70 -1.97
C ASP A 52 10.69 -15.90 -2.63
N PRO A 53 11.08 -16.28 -3.87
CA PRO A 53 10.48 -17.41 -4.58
C PRO A 53 10.68 -18.76 -3.87
N ALA A 54 11.69 -18.90 -3.01
CA ALA A 54 11.98 -20.14 -2.29
C ALA A 54 11.12 -20.32 -1.03
N VAL A 55 10.51 -19.25 -0.51
CA VAL A 55 9.76 -19.23 0.75
C VAL A 55 8.24 -19.42 0.54
N GLN A 56 7.75 -19.33 -0.71
CA GLN A 56 6.32 -19.38 -1.06
C GLN A 56 5.57 -20.66 -0.66
N ALA A 57 6.25 -21.70 -0.18
CA ALA A 57 5.65 -23.00 0.12
C ALA A 57 5.07 -23.17 1.54
N SER A 58 5.32 -22.29 2.52
CA SER A 58 4.96 -22.61 3.93
C SER A 58 4.44 -21.51 4.87
N ARG A 59 4.18 -20.28 4.43
CA ARG A 59 3.63 -19.22 5.31
C ARG A 59 2.46 -18.49 4.67
N SER A 60 1.60 -17.89 5.51
CA SER A 60 0.47 -17.05 5.13
C SER A 60 0.84 -16.18 3.93
N ALA A 61 0.47 -16.61 2.73
CA ALA A 61 0.88 -15.95 1.51
C ALA A 61 0.34 -14.53 1.59
N ALA A 62 1.22 -13.54 1.78
CA ALA A 62 0.76 -12.17 1.79
C ALA A 62 0.29 -11.81 0.37
N GLU A 63 -0.84 -11.16 0.28
CA GLU A 63 -1.52 -10.86 -0.96
C GLU A 63 -1.69 -9.36 -1.11
N ARG A 64 -1.83 -8.92 -2.36
CA ARG A 64 -2.21 -7.54 -2.63
C ARG A 64 -3.65 -7.34 -2.22
N HIS A 65 -3.87 -6.43 -1.29
CA HIS A 65 -5.20 -5.98 -0.90
C HIS A 65 -5.38 -4.50 -1.24
N HIS A 66 -6.61 -4.13 -1.60
CA HIS A 66 -7.00 -2.75 -1.82
C HIS A 66 -7.23 -2.06 -0.48
N LEU A 67 -6.45 -1.03 -0.15
CA LEU A 67 -6.64 -0.23 1.06
C LEU A 67 -8.04 0.37 1.12
N PHE A 68 -8.59 0.79 -0.02
CA PHE A 68 -10.02 1.07 -0.17
C PHE A 68 -10.61 -0.09 -0.98
N PRO A 69 -11.30 -1.06 -0.34
CA PRO A 69 -11.79 -2.25 -1.01
C PRO A 69 -12.74 -1.96 -2.17
N LYS A 70 -12.75 -2.87 -3.15
CA LYS A 70 -13.56 -2.69 -4.36
C LYS A 70 -15.06 -2.61 -4.09
N GLY A 71 -15.60 -3.44 -3.20
CA GLY A 71 -17.03 -3.37 -2.87
C GLY A 71 -17.38 -2.04 -2.20
N TYR A 72 -16.52 -1.54 -1.32
CA TYR A 72 -16.66 -0.18 -0.77
C TYR A 72 -16.62 0.89 -1.87
N LEU A 73 -15.61 0.88 -2.74
CA LEU A 73 -15.51 1.84 -3.85
C LEU A 73 -16.71 1.76 -4.82
N ALA A 74 -17.25 0.57 -5.05
CA ALA A 74 -18.44 0.39 -5.87
C ALA A 74 -19.68 1.07 -5.23
N SER A 75 -19.82 1.03 -3.91
CA SER A 75 -20.89 1.76 -3.19
C SER A 75 -20.81 3.28 -3.40
N LEU A 76 -19.61 3.81 -3.69
CA LEU A 76 -19.37 5.22 -4.01
C LEU A 76 -19.49 5.53 -5.52
N GLY A 77 -19.89 4.55 -6.34
CA GLY A 77 -19.98 4.67 -7.80
C GLY A 77 -18.63 4.56 -8.53
N ILE A 78 -17.55 4.17 -7.84
CA ILE A 78 -16.21 4.04 -8.41
C ILE A 78 -15.98 2.58 -8.82
N THR A 79 -16.39 2.23 -10.05
CA THR A 79 -16.42 0.84 -10.51
C THR A 79 -15.38 0.51 -11.57
N ARG A 80 -14.82 1.52 -12.25
CA ARG A 80 -13.87 1.29 -13.35
C ARG A 80 -12.56 0.71 -12.82
N THR A 81 -12.08 -0.36 -13.44
CA THR A 81 -10.81 -1.02 -13.09
C THR A 81 -9.63 -0.05 -13.04
N ARG A 82 -9.56 0.91 -13.97
CA ARG A 82 -8.52 1.93 -13.98
C ARG A 82 -8.53 2.82 -12.74
N ASP A 83 -9.69 3.01 -12.11
CA ASP A 83 -9.84 3.86 -10.93
C ASP A 83 -9.65 3.04 -9.64
N THR A 84 -10.10 1.78 -9.60
CA THR A 84 -10.03 0.92 -8.41
C THR A 84 -8.68 0.22 -8.24
N ASN A 85 -8.04 -0.22 -9.34
CA ASN A 85 -6.76 -0.94 -9.31
C ASN A 85 -5.54 0.00 -9.31
N GLN A 86 -5.63 1.18 -8.72
CA GLN A 86 -4.51 2.11 -8.66
C GLN A 86 -3.37 1.54 -7.80
N ILE A 87 -2.10 1.69 -8.21
CA ILE A 87 -0.93 1.25 -7.43
C ILE A 87 -1.02 1.77 -5.98
N ALA A 88 -1.34 3.06 -5.83
CA ALA A 88 -1.50 3.70 -4.53
C ALA A 88 -2.74 3.23 -3.74
N ASN A 89 -3.60 2.39 -4.30
CA ASN A 89 -4.65 1.72 -3.55
C ASN A 89 -4.22 0.36 -3.01
N TYR A 90 -3.00 -0.12 -3.26
CA TYR A 90 -2.59 -1.46 -2.79
C TYR A 90 -1.58 -1.44 -1.65
N ALA A 91 -1.66 -2.47 -0.82
CA ALA A 91 -0.59 -2.90 0.06
C ALA A 91 -0.54 -4.43 0.08
N TYR A 92 0.60 -4.98 0.53
CA TYR A 92 0.67 -6.40 0.88
C TYR A 92 0.16 -6.57 2.30
N VAL A 93 -0.76 -7.50 2.50
CA VAL A 93 -1.31 -7.92 3.80
C VAL A 93 -1.31 -9.44 3.88
N GLU A 94 -1.35 -10.04 5.06
CA GLU A 94 -1.50 -11.48 5.18
C GLU A 94 -2.86 -11.96 4.64
N TRP A 95 -2.92 -13.18 4.08
CA TRP A 95 -4.15 -13.76 3.54
C TRP A 95 -5.32 -13.74 4.55
N ALA A 96 -5.07 -14.05 5.83
CA ALA A 96 -6.11 -14.03 6.85
C ALA A 96 -6.67 -12.61 7.06
N ASP A 97 -5.81 -11.60 7.12
CA ASP A 97 -6.22 -10.20 7.21
C ASP A 97 -6.97 -9.76 5.94
N ASN A 98 -6.51 -10.19 4.75
CA ASN A 98 -7.19 -9.93 3.47
C ASN A 98 -8.65 -10.42 3.51
N MET A 99 -8.87 -11.65 3.98
CA MET A 99 -10.20 -12.24 4.11
C MET A 99 -11.05 -11.52 5.16
N ASP A 100 -10.45 -11.16 6.29
CA ASP A 100 -11.14 -10.48 7.39
C ASP A 100 -11.47 -9.02 7.10
N ILE A 101 -10.76 -8.36 6.18
CA ILE A 101 -11.08 -7.01 5.70
C ILE A 101 -12.23 -7.08 4.68
N SER A 102 -12.13 -7.96 3.67
CA SER A 102 -13.16 -8.10 2.63
C SER A 102 -13.50 -6.73 2.00
N ASP A 103 -14.77 -6.33 2.00
CA ASP A 103 -15.27 -5.06 1.44
C ASP A 103 -15.49 -3.94 2.49
N GLN A 104 -14.96 -4.09 3.71
CA GLN A 104 -15.11 -3.09 4.78
C GLN A 104 -14.42 -1.76 4.42
N THR A 105 -14.94 -0.66 4.95
CA THR A 105 -14.25 0.63 4.82
C THR A 105 -12.96 0.63 5.64
N PRO A 106 -11.93 1.41 5.25
CA PRO A 106 -10.75 1.65 6.08
C PRO A 106 -11.08 1.98 7.54
N ALA A 107 -12.07 2.85 7.74
CA ALA A 107 -12.51 3.29 9.07
C ALA A 107 -13.09 2.13 9.91
N ASP A 108 -13.67 1.12 9.28
CA ASP A 108 -14.25 -0.03 9.97
C ASP A 108 -13.18 -1.07 10.33
N TYR A 109 -12.30 -1.42 9.38
CA TYR A 109 -11.34 -2.50 9.60
C TYR A 109 -10.08 -2.05 10.35
N LEU A 110 -9.61 -0.82 10.14
CA LEU A 110 -8.33 -0.36 10.65
C LEU A 110 -8.26 -0.35 12.19
N PRO A 111 -9.28 0.11 12.94
CA PRO A 111 -9.24 0.10 14.39
C PRO A 111 -8.99 -1.28 15.01
N ARG A 112 -9.49 -2.35 14.37
CA ARG A 112 -9.24 -3.73 14.82
C ARG A 112 -7.79 -4.13 14.58
N LEU A 113 -7.26 -3.88 13.38
CA LEU A 113 -5.89 -4.28 13.02
C LEU A 113 -4.84 -3.47 13.77
N LYS A 114 -5.10 -2.17 14.01
CA LYS A 114 -4.23 -1.25 14.77
C LYS A 114 -3.99 -1.72 16.20
N LYS A 115 -4.97 -2.37 16.85
CA LYS A 115 -4.84 -2.88 18.24
C LYS A 115 -3.72 -3.92 18.43
N ARG A 116 -3.23 -4.53 17.35
CA ARG A 116 -2.13 -5.51 17.38
C ARG A 116 -0.76 -4.87 17.57
N PHE A 117 -0.65 -3.55 17.44
CA PHE A 117 0.61 -2.82 17.41
C PHE A 117 0.62 -1.72 18.47
N SER A 118 1.79 -1.44 19.02
CA SER A 118 1.99 -0.18 19.74
C SER A 118 1.86 1.02 18.79
N GLU A 119 1.58 2.19 19.35
CA GLU A 119 1.48 3.43 18.56
C GLU A 119 2.77 3.70 17.77
N THR A 120 3.93 3.51 18.39
CA THR A 120 5.24 3.67 17.73
C THR A 120 5.42 2.70 16.55
N GLU A 121 5.05 1.42 16.73
CA GLU A 121 5.14 0.43 15.65
C GLU A 121 4.19 0.74 14.51
N PHE A 122 2.96 1.15 14.84
CA PHE A 122 1.95 1.50 13.87
C PHE A 122 2.34 2.75 13.07
N ASN A 123 2.85 3.79 13.73
CA ASN A 123 3.31 5.01 13.06
C ASN A 123 4.49 4.73 12.13
N ARG A 124 5.45 3.90 12.57
CA ARG A 124 6.56 3.46 11.71
C ARG A 124 6.07 2.64 10.52
N MET A 125 5.09 1.77 10.74
CA MET A 125 4.48 0.98 9.67
C MET A 125 3.76 1.86 8.64
N ASN A 126 2.95 2.82 9.09
CA ASN A 126 2.29 3.79 8.21
C ASN A 126 3.31 4.60 7.40
N HIS A 127 4.40 5.04 8.05
CA HIS A 127 5.48 5.74 7.35
C HIS A 127 6.04 4.90 6.21
N TYR A 128 6.52 3.68 6.47
CA TYR A 128 7.08 2.83 5.42
C TYR A 128 6.07 2.48 4.33
N HIS A 129 4.80 2.29 4.67
CA HIS A 129 3.74 2.00 3.69
C HIS A 129 3.16 3.24 2.99
N ALA A 130 3.78 4.41 3.19
CA ALA A 130 3.38 5.69 2.61
C ALA A 130 1.92 6.04 2.90
N LEU A 131 1.42 5.68 4.10
CA LEU A 131 0.06 5.95 4.52
C LEU A 131 0.00 7.33 5.21
N PRO A 132 -0.76 8.30 4.66
CA PRO A 132 -0.93 9.59 5.31
C PRO A 132 -1.65 9.44 6.66
N GLU A 133 -1.51 10.43 7.53
CA GLU A 133 -2.26 10.47 8.78
C GLU A 133 -3.77 10.52 8.51
N ASN A 134 -4.55 9.76 9.29
CA ASN A 134 -6.01 9.67 9.16
C ASN A 134 -6.50 9.26 7.76
N TRP A 135 -5.69 8.51 7.01
CA TRP A 135 -6.00 8.06 5.64
C TRP A 135 -7.31 7.27 5.55
N GLU A 136 -7.71 6.61 6.64
CA GLU A 136 -8.94 5.84 6.73
C GLU A 136 -10.22 6.69 6.62
N HIS A 137 -10.08 8.01 6.79
CA HIS A 137 -11.16 8.99 6.68
C HIS A 137 -11.01 9.91 5.47
N MET A 138 -9.98 9.73 4.64
CA MET A 138 -9.75 10.54 3.46
C MET A 138 -10.73 10.17 2.33
N GLU A 139 -11.09 11.16 1.51
CA GLU A 139 -11.70 10.88 0.22
C GLU A 139 -10.71 10.11 -0.68
N TYR A 140 -11.21 9.13 -1.42
CA TYR A 140 -10.39 8.17 -2.15
C TYR A 140 -9.40 8.81 -3.13
N ARG A 141 -9.81 9.81 -3.92
CA ARG A 141 -8.91 10.47 -4.88
C ARG A 141 -7.84 11.28 -4.16
N ALA A 142 -8.22 12.04 -3.13
CA ALA A 142 -7.26 12.77 -2.29
C ALA A 142 -6.24 11.82 -1.62
N PHE A 143 -6.70 10.66 -1.15
CA PHE A 143 -5.83 9.60 -0.63
C PHE A 143 -4.83 9.12 -1.67
N LEU A 144 -5.28 8.80 -2.89
CA LEU A 144 -4.41 8.33 -3.95
C LEU A 144 -3.32 9.35 -4.31
N GLU A 145 -3.69 10.62 -4.46
CA GLU A 145 -2.75 11.70 -4.76
C GLU A 145 -1.69 11.82 -3.66
N ARG A 146 -2.14 11.94 -2.41
CA ARG A 146 -1.23 12.10 -1.27
C ARG A 146 -0.33 10.89 -1.07
N ARG A 147 -0.87 9.68 -1.21
CA ARG A 147 -0.09 8.45 -1.05
C ARG A 147 0.98 8.32 -2.14
N ARG A 148 0.72 8.72 -3.40
CA ARG A 148 1.76 8.67 -4.45
C ARG A 148 2.94 9.57 -4.16
N GLU A 149 2.71 10.76 -3.61
CA GLU A 149 3.78 11.65 -3.16
C GLU A 149 4.62 11.01 -2.05
N LEU A 150 3.97 10.40 -1.06
CA LEU A 150 4.65 9.70 0.03
C LEU A 150 5.38 8.45 -0.45
N MET A 151 4.80 7.70 -1.39
CA MET A 151 5.47 6.54 -2.00
C MET A 151 6.74 6.96 -2.74
N ALA A 152 6.70 8.11 -3.43
CA ALA A 152 7.90 8.66 -4.05
C ALA A 152 8.97 8.97 -3.00
N GLN A 153 8.61 9.54 -1.83
CA GLN A 153 9.55 9.79 -0.72
C GLN A 153 10.11 8.51 -0.09
N ILE A 154 9.37 7.40 -0.11
CA ILE A 154 9.92 6.10 0.34
C ILE A 154 10.95 5.55 -0.64
N ILE A 155 10.86 5.92 -1.92
CA ILE A 155 11.78 5.44 -2.96
C ILE A 155 13.15 6.13 -2.91
N HIS A 156 13.28 7.37 -2.41
CA HIS A 156 14.50 8.18 -2.53
C HIS A 156 15.01 8.82 -1.25
#